data_AF-A0A5C6CB70-F1
#
_entry.id   AF-A0A5C6CB70-F1
#
_cell.length_a   1.000
_cell.length_b   1.000
_cell.length_c   1.000
_cell.angle_alpha   90.00
_cell.angle_beta   90.00
_cell.angle_gamma   90.00
#
_symmetry.space_group_name_H-M   'P 1'
#
loop_
_entity.id
_entity.type
_entity.pdbx_description
1 polymer ?
#
loop_
_entity_poly.entity_id
_entity_poly.type
_entity_poly.pdbx_seq_one_letter_code
_entity_poly.pdbx_strand_id
1 'polypeptide(L)'
;MQMLELAENYGPLSVHWFDGIGPASAQKWKGTPKRVATLLRKKHPHIMLNPRGGFPGDFKTTEKRVGAFNRDQPWETCATITTAGWIYRDEEIVVRPFRELLEQLIYSIGRDGNYLLNIGPRADGTIDPKHAERLLEIGGWLKENGEAVYGTRGGPYTAAPWGASTCKDKTFYAFITDPSIGELSLPPIDTKVQGVRMLAGGKARFKQDSDGIHLSISKEQNRKAATVIAIAIDLPALELPLVAGQISLALNKTVTASSTLKEDEEEYGPVKAIDSDPNSYWEADQSEKECWIEIDLGQPKWVGHAMLAQSSEWCPLNSFEILYKKDGQWVSAIKRVGKAPGDPAVLSFTPFQSRYVKVLFSKRAVRLNLCDLQLFAPHTQK
;
A
#
# COMPACT_ATOMS: atom_id res chain seq x y z
N MET A 1 -6.58 24.25 -28.32
CA MET A 1 -5.82 25.51 -28.16
C MET A 1 -5.19 25.60 -26.78
N GLN A 2 -5.96 25.55 -25.68
CA GLN A 2 -5.41 25.64 -24.31
C GLN A 2 -4.25 24.70 -23.98
N MET A 3 -4.35 23.41 -24.34
CA MET A 3 -3.30 22.43 -24.03
C MET A 3 -1.99 22.73 -24.78
N LEU A 4 -2.08 23.33 -25.97
CA LEU A 4 -0.90 23.76 -26.71
C LEU A 4 -0.30 24.99 -26.03
N GLU A 5 -1.10 26.00 -25.70
CA GLU A 5 -0.64 27.22 -25.00
C GLU A 5 0.15 26.88 -23.72
N LEU A 6 -0.35 25.95 -22.91
CA LEU A 6 0.37 25.45 -21.73
C LEU A 6 1.72 24.84 -22.11
N ALA A 7 1.75 24.00 -23.14
CA ALA A 7 2.96 23.36 -23.63
C ALA A 7 3.94 24.31 -24.35
N GLU A 8 3.52 25.47 -24.83
CA GLU A 8 4.43 26.44 -25.46
C GLU A 8 5.02 27.42 -24.44
N ASN A 9 4.22 27.86 -23.47
CA ASN A 9 4.54 29.06 -22.70
C ASN A 9 4.96 28.80 -21.25
N TYR A 10 4.81 27.59 -20.71
CA TYR A 10 4.99 27.30 -19.28
C TYR A 10 6.13 26.31 -18.98
N GLY A 11 7.13 26.25 -19.88
CA GLY A 11 8.38 25.49 -19.68
C GLY A 11 8.28 24.02 -20.07
N PRO A 12 9.35 23.23 -19.82
CA PRO A 12 9.31 21.79 -20.03
C PRO A 12 8.25 21.18 -19.11
N LEU A 13 7.28 20.50 -19.71
CA LEU A 13 6.24 19.80 -18.95
C LEU A 13 6.72 18.39 -18.63
N SER A 14 6.83 18.05 -17.35
CA SER A 14 7.23 16.70 -16.91
C SER A 14 6.07 15.72 -16.93
N VAL A 15 4.87 16.16 -16.54
CA VAL A 15 3.67 15.33 -16.45
C VAL A 15 2.47 16.09 -16.99
N HIS A 16 1.60 15.41 -17.75
CA HIS A 16 0.26 15.90 -18.05
C HIS A 16 -0.77 14.89 -17.55
N TRP A 17 -1.68 15.37 -16.69
CA TRP A 17 -2.68 14.56 -16.02
C TRP A 17 -4.06 14.80 -16.66
N PHE A 18 -4.49 13.87 -17.51
CA PHE A 18 -5.86 13.82 -18.01
C PHE A 18 -6.80 13.34 -16.91
N ASP A 19 -8.02 13.86 -16.88
CA ASP A 19 -9.09 13.32 -16.05
C ASP A 19 -10.39 13.16 -16.86
N GLY A 20 -11.26 12.24 -16.47
CA GLY A 20 -12.43 11.82 -17.26
C GLY A 20 -12.38 10.34 -17.62
N ILE A 21 -12.93 9.53 -16.72
CA ILE A 21 -12.56 8.14 -16.44
C ILE A 21 -12.82 7.16 -17.61
N GLY A 22 -11.73 6.60 -18.15
CA GLY A 22 -11.72 5.30 -18.84
C GLY A 22 -12.10 5.29 -20.32
N PRO A 23 -12.05 4.11 -20.98
CA PRO A 23 -12.33 3.95 -22.41
C PRO A 23 -13.70 4.52 -22.84
N ALA A 24 -14.71 4.37 -21.98
CA ALA A 24 -16.05 4.94 -22.20
C ALA A 24 -16.03 6.48 -22.31
N SER A 25 -15.18 7.14 -21.53
CA SER A 25 -14.97 8.59 -21.63
C SER A 25 -14.22 8.97 -22.91
N ALA A 26 -13.20 8.22 -23.32
CA ALA A 26 -12.49 8.51 -24.58
C ALA A 26 -13.41 8.48 -25.82
N GLN A 27 -14.42 7.58 -25.82
CA GLN A 27 -15.44 7.53 -26.86
C GLN A 27 -16.32 8.78 -26.84
N LYS A 28 -16.75 9.24 -25.66
CA LYS A 28 -17.48 10.51 -25.49
C LYS A 28 -16.70 11.70 -26.05
N TRP A 29 -15.38 11.71 -25.87
CA TRP A 29 -14.50 12.78 -26.33
C TRP A 29 -13.98 12.60 -27.76
N LYS A 30 -14.50 11.62 -28.52
CA LYS A 30 -14.15 11.37 -29.93
C LYS A 30 -12.64 11.32 -30.17
N GLY A 31 -11.89 10.67 -29.27
CA GLY A 31 -10.43 10.52 -29.37
C GLY A 31 -9.61 11.82 -29.17
N THR A 32 -10.24 12.91 -28.69
CA THR A 32 -9.55 14.17 -28.40
C THR A 32 -8.36 14.03 -27.43
N PRO A 33 -8.46 13.28 -26.31
CA PRO A 33 -7.34 13.09 -25.40
C PRO A 33 -6.10 12.50 -26.09
N LYS A 34 -6.29 11.49 -26.95
CA LYS A 34 -5.20 10.87 -27.72
C LYS A 34 -4.53 11.84 -28.70
N ARG A 35 -5.31 12.71 -29.35
CA ARG A 35 -4.76 13.77 -30.22
C ARG A 35 -3.95 14.79 -29.43
N VAL A 36 -4.46 15.23 -28.27
CA VAL A 36 -3.73 16.13 -27.36
C VAL A 36 -2.44 15.49 -26.88
N ALA A 37 -2.48 14.23 -26.42
CA ALA A 37 -1.30 13.47 -26.01
C ALA A 37 -0.22 13.42 -27.10
N THR A 38 -0.63 13.20 -28.36
CA THR A 38 0.29 13.19 -29.51
C THR A 38 0.97 14.55 -29.71
N LEU A 39 0.20 15.65 -29.61
CA LEU A 39 0.73 17.01 -29.74
C LEU A 39 1.66 17.37 -28.58
N LEU A 40 1.31 17.00 -27.35
CA LEU A 40 2.15 17.21 -26.17
C LEU A 40 3.49 16.49 -26.33
N ARG A 41 3.50 15.21 -26.74
CA ARG A 41 4.73 14.45 -26.96
C ARG A 41 5.61 15.00 -28.09
N LYS A 42 5.00 15.60 -29.12
CA LYS A 42 5.78 16.26 -30.19
C LYS A 42 6.56 17.47 -29.68
N LYS A 43 6.01 18.21 -28.70
CA LYS A 43 6.66 19.37 -28.07
C LYS A 43 7.57 18.99 -26.91
N HIS A 44 7.16 18.02 -26.10
CA HIS A 44 7.84 17.57 -24.90
C HIS A 44 8.03 16.05 -24.99
N PRO A 45 9.11 15.56 -25.63
CA PRO A 45 9.31 14.12 -25.87
C PRO A 45 9.38 13.28 -24.60
N HIS A 46 9.71 13.88 -23.45
CA HIS A 46 9.85 13.22 -22.15
C HIS A 46 8.63 13.41 -21.22
N ILE A 47 7.54 14.00 -21.71
CA ILE A 47 6.34 14.20 -20.89
C ILE A 47 5.70 12.85 -20.54
N MET A 48 5.43 12.64 -19.25
CA MET A 48 4.68 11.49 -18.77
C MET A 48 3.18 11.78 -18.81
N LEU A 49 2.41 10.81 -19.27
CA LEU A 49 0.96 10.89 -19.38
C LEU A 49 0.30 9.83 -18.50
N ASN A 50 -0.70 10.22 -17.72
CA ASN A 50 -1.49 9.26 -16.95
C ASN A 50 -2.53 8.53 -17.85
N PRO A 51 -3.16 7.42 -17.39
CA PRO A 51 -4.02 6.58 -18.23
C PRO A 51 -5.46 7.08 -18.33
N ARG A 52 -5.82 8.14 -17.60
CA ARG A 52 -7.23 8.59 -17.46
C ARG A 52 -7.74 9.39 -18.66
N GLY A 53 -6.94 9.53 -19.72
CA GLY A 53 -7.41 9.98 -21.03
C GLY A 53 -8.09 8.88 -21.88
N GLY A 54 -8.19 7.65 -21.36
CA GLY A 54 -8.75 6.48 -22.05
C GLY A 54 -7.81 5.89 -23.11
N PHE A 55 -6.51 6.07 -22.89
CA PHE A 55 -5.41 5.37 -23.56
C PHE A 55 -4.46 4.83 -22.47
N PRO A 56 -3.52 3.90 -22.76
CA PRO A 56 -2.78 3.20 -21.72
C PRO A 56 -1.97 4.05 -20.73
N GLY A 57 -1.55 5.26 -21.11
CA GLY A 57 -0.65 6.11 -20.32
C GLY A 57 0.80 5.59 -20.27
N ASP A 58 1.65 6.29 -19.54
CA ASP A 58 3.04 5.95 -19.24
C ASP A 58 3.21 5.31 -17.85
N PHE A 59 2.18 5.43 -17.01
CA PHE A 59 2.11 4.85 -15.67
C PHE A 59 0.66 4.51 -15.31
N LYS A 60 0.46 3.65 -14.31
CA LYS A 60 -0.86 3.39 -13.73
C LYS A 60 -1.17 4.38 -12.61
N THR A 61 -2.45 4.63 -12.35
CA THR A 61 -2.86 5.52 -11.25
C THR A 61 -3.83 4.80 -10.33
N THR A 62 -3.61 4.89 -9.03
CA THR A 62 -4.53 4.42 -7.99
C THR A 62 -5.04 5.62 -7.19
N GLU A 63 -6.33 5.90 -7.29
CA GLU A 63 -6.93 7.05 -6.61
C GLU A 63 -7.17 6.72 -5.12
N LYS A 64 -6.64 7.58 -4.24
CA LYS A 64 -6.74 7.57 -2.76
C LYS A 64 -6.33 6.27 -2.07
N ARG A 65 -5.59 5.44 -2.78
CA ARG A 65 -5.28 4.06 -2.41
C ARG A 65 -3.87 3.69 -2.82
N VAL A 66 -3.19 2.88 -2.01
CA VAL A 66 -1.88 2.32 -2.35
C VAL A 66 -2.08 1.18 -3.35
N GLY A 67 -1.37 1.28 -4.47
CA GLY A 67 -1.33 0.25 -5.48
C GLY A 67 -0.62 -1.00 -5.01
N ALA A 68 -0.74 -2.05 -5.81
CA ALA A 68 -0.05 -3.30 -5.55
C ALA A 68 1.42 -3.22 -6.00
N PHE A 69 2.24 -4.18 -5.58
CA PHE A 69 3.67 -4.17 -5.92
C PHE A 69 3.87 -4.31 -7.43
N ASN A 70 4.66 -3.43 -8.05
CA ASN A 70 4.98 -3.55 -9.46
C ASN A 70 6.33 -2.88 -9.82
N ARG A 71 7.34 -3.68 -10.19
CA ARG A 71 8.66 -3.20 -10.65
C ARG A 71 8.77 -3.00 -12.16
N ASP A 72 7.84 -3.58 -12.92
CA ASP A 72 7.89 -3.64 -14.37
C ASP A 72 7.13 -2.48 -15.03
N GLN A 73 6.12 -1.95 -14.34
CA GLN A 73 5.31 -0.83 -14.79
C GLN A 73 5.20 0.23 -13.68
N PRO A 74 5.63 1.49 -13.95
CA PRO A 74 5.45 2.59 -13.03
C PRO A 74 3.98 2.80 -12.68
N TRP A 75 3.73 3.16 -11.43
CA TRP A 75 2.40 3.49 -10.95
C TRP A 75 2.45 4.57 -9.88
N GLU A 76 1.34 5.28 -9.70
CA GLU A 76 1.23 6.41 -8.78
C GLU A 76 -0.06 6.32 -7.95
N THR A 77 0.07 6.40 -6.64
CA THR A 77 -1.04 6.76 -5.77
C THR A 77 -1.25 8.26 -5.83
N CYS A 78 -2.43 8.70 -6.25
CA CYS A 78 -2.86 10.09 -6.05
C CYS A 78 -3.79 10.17 -4.84
N ALA A 79 -3.42 10.95 -3.83
CA ALA A 79 -4.16 11.07 -2.58
C ALA A 79 -4.37 12.54 -2.18
N THR A 80 -5.22 12.76 -1.18
CA THR A 80 -5.57 14.09 -0.67
C THR A 80 -5.10 14.24 0.78
N ILE A 81 -4.55 15.40 1.13
CA ILE A 81 -4.14 15.70 2.50
C ILE A 81 -5.32 15.75 3.48
N THR A 82 -6.54 15.97 2.96
CA THR A 82 -7.78 16.00 3.73
C THR A 82 -8.67 14.79 3.43
N THR A 83 -9.70 14.59 4.25
CA THR A 83 -10.78 13.63 3.96
C THR A 83 -11.88 14.21 3.05
N ALA A 84 -11.96 15.52 2.90
CA ALA A 84 -13.04 16.26 2.21
C ALA A 84 -12.94 16.25 0.67
N GLY A 85 -11.85 15.74 0.11
CA GLY A 85 -11.65 15.61 -1.34
C GLY A 85 -10.50 16.46 -1.89
N TRP A 86 -10.53 16.71 -3.20
CA TRP A 86 -9.42 17.33 -3.95
C TRP A 86 -9.35 18.86 -3.82
N ILE A 87 -10.48 19.51 -3.55
CA ILE A 87 -10.62 20.97 -3.46
C ILE A 87 -10.74 21.38 -1.99
N TYR A 88 -10.27 22.57 -1.66
CA TYR A 88 -10.43 23.17 -0.35
C TYR A 88 -11.92 23.40 0.02
N ARG A 89 -12.31 23.11 1.27
CA ARG A 89 -13.67 23.29 1.79
C ARG A 89 -13.62 23.73 3.25
N ASP A 90 -14.07 24.94 3.57
CA ASP A 90 -13.92 25.54 4.91
C ASP A 90 -14.53 24.69 6.06
N GLU A 91 -15.70 24.10 5.84
CA GLU A 91 -16.47 23.43 6.91
C GLU A 91 -16.21 21.92 7.05
N GLU A 92 -15.30 21.34 6.25
CA GLU A 92 -15.05 19.89 6.19
C GLU A 92 -13.59 19.48 6.43
N ILE A 93 -12.71 20.39 6.87
CA ILE A 93 -11.26 20.11 6.93
C ILE A 93 -10.91 19.20 8.11
N VAL A 94 -10.96 17.90 7.86
CA VAL A 94 -10.19 16.92 8.63
C VAL A 94 -8.91 16.63 7.85
N VAL A 95 -7.81 17.23 8.30
CA VAL A 95 -6.46 16.90 7.79
C VAL A 95 -6.11 15.50 8.26
N ARG A 96 -5.75 14.61 7.32
CA ARG A 96 -5.43 13.22 7.61
C ARG A 96 -4.20 13.14 8.50
N PRO A 97 -4.20 12.34 9.58
CA PRO A 97 -3.10 12.22 10.53
C PRO A 97 -1.72 12.01 9.87
N PHE A 98 -0.67 12.55 10.48
CA PHE A 98 0.71 12.42 9.99
C PHE A 98 1.09 10.96 9.71
N ARG A 99 0.80 10.07 10.66
CA ARG A 99 1.05 8.63 10.53
C ARG A 99 0.36 8.01 9.31
N GLU A 100 -0.89 8.37 9.04
CA GLU A 100 -1.64 7.82 7.90
C GLU A 100 -0.99 8.23 6.57
N LEU A 101 -0.64 9.50 6.42
CA LEU A 101 0.02 10.00 5.20
C LEU A 101 1.43 9.41 5.03
N LEU A 102 2.17 9.26 6.14
CA LEU A 102 3.49 8.65 6.12
C LEU A 102 3.44 7.17 5.76
N GLU A 103 2.49 6.41 6.31
CA GLU A 103 2.28 5.01 5.95
C GLU A 103 1.89 4.88 4.47
N GLN A 104 1.01 5.74 3.94
CA GLN A 104 0.71 5.75 2.49
C GLN A 104 1.96 6.00 1.65
N LEU A 105 2.82 6.95 2.02
CA LEU A 105 4.09 7.19 1.35
C LEU A 105 4.97 5.92 1.39
N ILE A 106 5.19 5.36 2.59
CA ILE A 106 6.07 4.18 2.81
C ILE A 106 5.59 2.97 2.02
N TYR A 107 4.29 2.66 2.09
CA TYR A 107 3.74 1.53 1.36
C TYR A 107 3.71 1.78 -0.16
N SER A 108 3.58 3.03 -0.61
CA SER A 108 3.68 3.35 -2.05
C SER A 108 5.09 3.09 -2.57
N ILE A 109 6.11 3.70 -1.95
CA ILE A 109 7.50 3.52 -2.39
C ILE A 109 8.00 2.08 -2.17
N GLY A 110 7.55 1.42 -1.11
CA GLY A 110 7.92 0.04 -0.81
C GLY A 110 7.30 -0.98 -1.78
N ARG A 111 6.23 -0.58 -2.48
CA ARG A 111 5.62 -1.31 -3.59
C ARG A 111 6.08 -0.83 -4.97
N ASP A 112 7.19 -0.08 -4.98
CA ASP A 112 7.82 0.48 -6.17
C ASP A 112 6.95 1.48 -6.95
N GLY A 113 6.06 2.18 -6.24
CA GLY A 113 5.19 3.23 -6.77
C GLY A 113 5.59 4.65 -6.35
N ASN A 114 4.91 5.63 -6.96
CA ASN A 114 4.99 7.04 -6.59
C ASN A 114 3.82 7.45 -5.67
N TYR A 115 4.04 8.48 -4.85
CA TYR A 115 3.00 9.08 -4.00
C TYR A 115 2.80 10.55 -4.34
N LEU A 116 1.65 10.87 -4.94
CA LEU A 116 1.21 12.23 -5.26
C LEU A 116 0.21 12.69 -4.19
N LEU A 117 0.63 13.61 -3.33
CA LEU A 117 -0.20 14.19 -2.27
C LEU A 117 -0.75 15.57 -2.67
N ASN A 118 -2.06 15.65 -2.87
CA ASN A 118 -2.76 16.89 -3.20
C ASN A 118 -3.03 17.75 -1.97
N ILE A 119 -2.86 19.07 -2.15
CA ILE A 119 -3.40 20.12 -1.27
C ILE A 119 -4.34 21.03 -2.05
N GLY A 120 -5.44 21.45 -1.44
CA GLY A 120 -6.32 22.48 -1.98
C GLY A 120 -5.96 23.86 -1.39
N PRO A 121 -5.59 24.86 -2.22
CA PRO A 121 -5.48 26.25 -1.78
C PRO A 121 -6.85 26.82 -1.39
N ARG A 122 -6.86 27.79 -0.48
CA ARG A 122 -8.04 28.59 -0.13
C ARG A 122 -8.49 29.44 -1.32
N ALA A 123 -9.71 29.98 -1.26
CA ALA A 123 -10.27 30.86 -2.30
C ALA A 123 -9.43 32.13 -2.54
N ASP A 124 -8.66 32.57 -1.54
CA ASP A 124 -7.73 33.71 -1.65
C ASP A 124 -6.33 33.32 -2.19
N GLY A 125 -6.15 32.04 -2.57
CA GLY A 125 -4.89 31.50 -3.10
C GLY A 125 -3.87 31.09 -2.04
N THR A 126 -4.16 31.27 -0.74
CA THR A 126 -3.24 30.88 0.33
C THR A 126 -3.34 29.38 0.67
N ILE A 127 -2.28 28.83 1.28
CA ILE A 127 -2.29 27.45 1.81
C ILE A 127 -2.86 27.49 3.23
N ASP A 128 -3.80 26.59 3.54
CA ASP A 128 -4.29 26.41 4.92
C ASP A 128 -3.11 26.10 5.87
N PRO A 129 -2.94 26.83 6.99
CA PRO A 129 -1.88 26.56 7.96
C PRO A 129 -1.83 25.10 8.44
N LYS A 130 -2.97 24.41 8.56
CA LYS A 130 -3.03 22.98 8.94
C LYS A 130 -2.50 22.06 7.84
N HIS A 131 -2.69 22.42 6.57
CA HIS A 131 -2.07 21.70 5.45
C HIS A 131 -0.56 21.90 5.47
N ALA A 132 -0.11 23.14 5.67
CA ALA A 132 1.31 23.48 5.74
C ALA A 132 2.01 22.76 6.91
N GLU A 133 1.41 22.76 8.11
CA GLU A 133 1.91 22.05 9.28
C GLU A 133 2.11 20.56 8.98
N ARG A 134 1.10 19.88 8.43
CA ARG A 134 1.17 18.46 8.07
C ARG A 134 2.23 18.17 7.01
N LEU A 135 2.38 19.04 6.00
CA LEU A 135 3.45 18.92 5.01
C LEU A 135 4.84 19.11 5.61
N LEU A 136 4.99 20.03 6.57
CA LEU A 136 6.25 20.25 7.28
C LEU A 136 6.61 19.08 8.20
N GLU A 137 5.63 18.42 8.83
CA GLU A 137 5.86 17.16 9.56
C GLU A 137 6.43 16.07 8.65
N ILE A 138 5.84 15.90 7.45
CA ILE A 138 6.35 14.98 6.42
C ILE A 138 7.75 15.38 5.95
N GLY A 139 7.97 16.67 5.68
CA GLY A 139 9.28 17.21 5.28
C GLY A 139 10.36 17.00 6.35
N GLY A 140 10.01 17.14 7.62
CA GLY A 140 10.90 16.86 8.76
C GLY A 140 11.35 15.40 8.80
N TRP A 141 10.41 14.47 8.61
CA TRP A 141 10.74 13.04 8.53
C TRP A 141 11.59 12.71 7.30
N LEU A 142 11.30 13.30 6.14
CA LEU A 142 12.07 13.14 4.90
C LEU A 142 13.49 13.69 5.02
N LYS A 143 13.71 14.74 5.81
CA LYS A 143 15.06 15.28 6.04
C LYS A 143 15.98 14.26 6.72
N GLU A 144 15.43 13.44 7.62
CA GLU A 144 16.19 12.40 8.35
C GLU A 144 16.28 11.09 7.56
N ASN A 145 15.26 10.75 6.77
CA ASN A 145 15.09 9.42 6.16
C ASN A 145 15.10 9.42 4.63
N GLY A 146 15.33 10.57 4.00
CA GLY A 146 15.22 10.76 2.55
C GLY A 146 16.15 9.87 1.72
N GLU A 147 17.25 9.39 2.30
CA GLU A 147 18.13 8.40 1.69
C GLU A 147 17.40 7.10 1.32
N ALA A 148 16.42 6.67 2.12
CA ALA A 148 15.61 5.50 1.87
C ALA A 148 14.46 5.75 0.87
N VAL A 149 14.16 7.01 0.56
CA VAL A 149 13.00 7.41 -0.26
C VAL A 149 13.43 7.82 -1.67
N TYR A 150 14.42 8.68 -1.79
CA TYR A 150 14.78 9.29 -3.06
C TYR A 150 15.76 8.43 -3.87
N GLY A 151 15.40 8.14 -5.13
CA GLY A 151 16.24 7.35 -6.04
C GLY A 151 16.39 5.90 -5.61
N THR A 152 15.40 5.37 -4.88
CA THR A 152 15.32 3.96 -4.48
C THR A 152 14.31 3.21 -5.34
N ARG A 153 14.32 1.88 -5.25
CA ARG A 153 13.30 0.98 -5.81
C ARG A 153 12.65 0.17 -4.68
N GLY A 154 11.39 -0.21 -4.79
CA GLY A 154 10.70 -1.04 -3.80
C GLY A 154 11.35 -2.42 -3.65
N GLY A 155 11.37 -2.99 -2.44
CA GLY A 155 12.00 -4.27 -2.10
C GLY A 155 13.39 -4.14 -1.43
N PRO A 156 14.12 -5.25 -1.20
CA PRO A 156 13.87 -6.60 -1.69
C PRO A 156 12.75 -7.34 -0.94
N TYR A 157 12.34 -6.86 0.23
CA TYR A 157 11.22 -7.41 0.97
C TYR A 157 9.92 -6.70 0.60
N THR A 158 8.89 -7.46 0.22
CA THR A 158 7.55 -6.91 0.00
C THR A 158 6.93 -6.42 1.30
N ALA A 159 5.93 -5.54 1.19
CA ALA A 159 5.22 -5.00 2.34
C ALA A 159 4.60 -6.11 3.21
N ALA A 160 4.63 -5.92 4.53
CA ALA A 160 4.14 -6.83 5.55
C ALA A 160 3.66 -6.02 6.78
N PRO A 161 3.08 -6.62 7.83
CA PRO A 161 2.54 -5.87 8.96
C PRO A 161 3.56 -4.98 9.68
N TRP A 162 4.85 -5.35 9.63
CA TRP A 162 5.92 -4.54 10.20
C TRP A 162 6.19 -3.26 9.42
N GLY A 163 5.83 -3.20 8.13
CA GLY A 163 6.03 -2.07 7.23
C GLY A 163 6.42 -2.50 5.80
N ALA A 164 7.41 -1.83 5.22
CA ALA A 164 7.83 -2.09 3.83
C ALA A 164 9.34 -1.90 3.65
N SER A 165 9.88 -2.20 2.46
CA SER A 165 11.30 -1.93 2.15
C SER A 165 11.52 -1.27 0.80
N THR A 166 12.62 -0.53 0.71
CA THR A 166 13.18 0.00 -0.54
C THR A 166 14.66 -0.35 -0.63
N CYS A 167 15.27 -0.20 -1.81
CA CYS A 167 16.65 -0.55 -2.06
C CYS A 167 17.32 0.40 -3.05
N LYS A 168 18.62 0.57 -2.88
CA LYS A 168 19.48 1.37 -3.75
C LYS A 168 20.93 0.90 -3.57
N ASP A 169 21.63 0.73 -4.68
CA ASP A 169 23.02 0.26 -4.69
C ASP A 169 23.15 -1.01 -3.84
N LYS A 170 24.12 -1.07 -2.93
CA LYS A 170 24.33 -2.22 -2.02
C LYS A 170 23.62 -2.09 -0.67
N THR A 171 22.52 -1.33 -0.62
CA THR A 171 21.76 -1.08 0.61
C THR A 171 20.28 -1.32 0.37
N PHE A 172 19.62 -1.98 1.31
CA PHE A 172 18.18 -1.91 1.42
C PHE A 172 17.74 -1.30 2.75
N TYR A 173 16.55 -0.75 2.78
CA TYR A 173 16.01 0.04 3.87
C TYR A 173 14.72 -0.61 4.35
N ALA A 174 14.67 -1.02 5.61
CA ALA A 174 13.45 -1.49 6.25
C ALA A 174 12.75 -0.32 6.95
N PHE A 175 11.53 -0.01 6.52
CA PHE A 175 10.64 0.95 7.18
C PHE A 175 9.76 0.19 8.15
N ILE A 176 9.95 0.43 9.44
CA ILE A 176 9.19 -0.23 10.51
C ILE A 176 8.13 0.75 11.00
N THR A 177 6.87 0.48 10.67
CA THR A 177 5.72 1.35 10.98
C THR A 177 5.00 0.94 12.27
N ASP A 178 5.17 -0.31 12.70
CA ASP A 178 4.67 -0.79 14.00
C ASP A 178 5.66 -0.41 15.12
N PRO A 179 5.31 0.53 16.03
CA PRO A 179 6.19 0.98 17.09
C PRO A 179 6.37 -0.06 18.21
N SER A 180 5.57 -1.14 18.23
CA SER A 180 5.65 -2.19 19.23
C SER A 180 6.81 -3.17 18.98
N ILE A 181 7.33 -3.17 17.75
CA ILE A 181 8.42 -4.04 17.31
C ILE A 181 9.72 -3.61 17.99
N GLY A 182 10.27 -4.50 18.82
CA GLY A 182 11.65 -4.39 19.32
C GLY A 182 12.61 -5.35 18.60
N GLU A 183 12.07 -6.40 17.99
CA GLU A 183 12.82 -7.33 17.15
C GLU A 183 12.04 -7.64 15.88
N LEU A 184 12.72 -7.52 14.73
CA LEU A 184 12.16 -7.82 13.42
C LEU A 184 12.96 -8.96 12.80
N SER A 185 12.28 -10.03 12.41
CA SER A 185 12.88 -11.13 11.65
C SER A 185 12.43 -11.06 10.20
N LEU A 186 13.39 -10.90 9.30
CA LEU A 186 13.19 -10.90 7.86
C LEU A 186 13.59 -12.28 7.29
N PRO A 187 12.83 -12.86 6.35
CA PRO A 187 13.17 -14.16 5.75
C PRO A 187 14.57 -14.18 5.09
N PRO A 188 15.19 -15.36 4.88
CA PRO A 188 16.54 -15.45 4.36
C PRO A 188 16.67 -14.89 2.94
N ILE A 189 17.83 -14.32 2.64
CA ILE A 189 18.25 -13.80 1.34
C ILE A 189 19.64 -14.33 1.00
N ASP A 190 19.94 -14.50 -0.28
CA ASP A 190 21.21 -15.06 -0.77
C ASP A 190 22.30 -13.98 -0.88
N THR A 191 22.60 -13.33 0.24
CA THR A 191 23.66 -12.31 0.37
C THR A 191 24.06 -12.12 1.82
N LYS A 192 25.31 -11.71 2.09
CA LYS A 192 25.76 -11.41 3.45
C LYS A 192 25.49 -9.97 3.84
N VAL A 193 24.86 -9.79 5.00
CA VAL A 193 24.72 -8.47 5.64
C VAL A 193 26.09 -8.00 6.15
N GLN A 194 26.52 -6.82 5.69
CA GLN A 194 27.79 -6.19 6.07
C GLN A 194 27.63 -5.27 7.28
N GLY A 195 26.43 -4.73 7.50
CA GLY A 195 26.16 -3.84 8.62
C GLY A 195 24.76 -3.27 8.59
N VAL A 196 24.34 -2.71 9.72
CA VAL A 196 23.06 -2.02 9.86
C VAL A 196 23.25 -0.68 10.56
N ARG A 197 22.44 0.31 10.18
CA ARG A 197 22.36 1.60 10.89
C ARG A 197 20.95 2.17 10.84
N MET A 198 20.58 2.92 11.86
CA MET A 198 19.34 3.71 11.86
C MET A 198 19.60 5.04 11.16
N LEU A 199 18.73 5.45 10.24
CA LEU A 199 18.89 6.73 9.53
C LEU A 199 18.67 7.94 10.44
N ALA A 200 17.64 7.87 11.28
CA ALA A 200 17.18 8.97 12.12
C ALA A 200 17.83 9.02 13.52
N GLY A 201 19.06 8.50 13.64
CA GLY A 201 19.79 8.32 14.89
C GLY A 201 19.40 7.06 15.68
N GLY A 202 20.24 6.66 16.63
CA GLY A 202 20.07 5.44 17.42
C GLY A 202 21.02 4.31 17.02
N LYS A 203 20.76 3.09 17.54
CA LYS A 203 21.56 1.89 17.29
C LYS A 203 20.62 0.73 16.97
N ALA A 204 20.90 0.04 15.87
CA ALA A 204 20.32 -1.26 15.57
C ALA A 204 21.42 -2.32 15.68
N ARG A 205 21.04 -3.54 16.06
CA ARG A 205 21.90 -4.72 15.95
C ARG A 205 21.30 -5.69 14.98
N PHE A 206 22.12 -6.55 14.41
CA PHE A 206 21.66 -7.63 13.56
C PHE A 206 22.35 -8.95 13.89
N LYS A 207 21.65 -10.04 13.62
CA LYS A 207 22.20 -11.39 13.46
C LYS A 207 21.66 -11.95 12.15
N GLN A 208 22.51 -12.59 11.37
CA GLN A 208 22.10 -13.33 10.19
C GLN A 208 22.40 -14.82 10.41
N ASP A 209 21.42 -15.68 10.17
CA ASP A 209 21.56 -17.13 10.22
C ASP A 209 20.71 -17.80 9.12
N SER A 210 20.47 -19.11 9.23
CA SER A 210 19.70 -19.86 8.22
C SER A 210 18.22 -19.47 8.16
N ASP A 211 17.67 -18.91 9.23
CA ASP A 211 16.26 -18.54 9.33
C ASP A 211 16.02 -17.09 8.86
N GLY A 212 17.09 -16.30 8.73
CA GLY A 212 17.08 -15.03 8.02
C GLY A 212 17.90 -13.94 8.70
N ILE A 213 17.40 -12.69 8.62
CA ILE A 213 18.03 -11.51 9.21
C ILE A 213 17.19 -11.05 10.39
N HIS A 214 17.78 -11.09 11.58
CA HIS A 214 17.15 -10.68 12.83
C HIS A 214 17.70 -9.31 13.24
N LEU A 215 16.85 -8.30 13.24
CA LEU A 215 17.15 -6.93 13.62
C LEU A 215 16.63 -6.67 15.04
N SER A 216 17.48 -6.17 15.94
CA SER A 216 17.09 -5.75 17.29
C SER A 216 17.20 -4.23 17.42
N ILE A 217 16.12 -3.62 17.91
CA ILE A 217 15.94 -2.18 18.11
C ILE A 217 15.35 -1.97 19.50
N SER A 218 15.85 -1.01 20.28
CA SER A 218 15.19 -0.72 21.55
C SER A 218 13.78 -0.18 21.28
N LYS A 219 12.79 -0.58 22.09
CA LYS A 219 11.41 -0.09 21.94
C LYS A 219 11.33 1.44 22.13
N GLU A 220 12.23 2.00 22.94
CA GLU A 220 12.37 3.44 23.11
C GLU A 220 12.83 4.14 21.82
N GLN A 221 13.67 3.48 21.03
CA GLN A 221 14.14 3.97 19.74
C GLN A 221 13.05 3.83 18.66
N ASN A 222 12.15 2.85 18.76
CA ASN A 222 11.03 2.63 17.83
C ASN A 222 9.76 3.43 18.17
N ARG A 223 9.89 4.66 18.70
CA ARG A 223 8.74 5.53 19.03
C ARG A 223 8.34 6.50 17.93
N LYS A 224 9.14 6.63 16.87
CA LYS A 224 8.84 7.50 15.72
C LYS A 224 7.69 6.91 14.89
N ALA A 225 7.06 7.73 14.05
CA ALA A 225 5.96 7.28 13.19
C ALA A 225 6.38 6.16 12.22
N ALA A 226 7.65 6.15 11.80
CA ALA A 226 8.31 5.02 11.18
C ALA A 226 9.81 5.05 11.48
N THR A 227 10.37 3.91 11.87
CA THR A 227 11.81 3.72 12.09
C THR A 227 12.45 3.16 10.83
N VAL A 228 13.54 3.75 10.36
CA VAL A 228 14.22 3.30 9.13
C VAL A 228 15.61 2.73 9.45
N ILE A 229 15.81 1.47 9.09
CA ILE A 229 17.10 0.79 9.18
C ILE A 229 17.66 0.62 7.78
N ALA A 230 18.85 1.14 7.53
CA ALA A 230 19.65 0.79 6.37
C ALA A 230 20.44 -0.50 6.67
N ILE A 231 20.34 -1.48 5.78
CA ILE A 231 21.03 -2.76 5.82
C ILE A 231 21.94 -2.84 4.59
N ALA A 232 23.26 -2.81 4.83
CA ALA A 232 24.27 -2.94 3.79
C ALA A 232 24.55 -4.41 3.49
N ILE A 233 24.70 -4.74 2.21
CA ILE A 233 24.93 -6.11 1.71
C ILE A 233 26.10 -6.17 0.73
N ASP A 234 26.52 -7.37 0.32
CA ASP A 234 27.71 -7.57 -0.53
C ASP A 234 27.48 -7.32 -2.04
N LEU A 235 26.22 -7.31 -2.48
CA LEU A 235 25.80 -7.16 -3.87
C LEU A 235 24.75 -6.05 -4.06
N PRO A 236 24.52 -5.55 -5.29
CA PRO A 236 23.46 -4.57 -5.54
C PRO A 236 22.09 -5.13 -5.16
N ALA A 237 21.40 -4.48 -4.22
CA ALA A 237 20.16 -4.98 -3.61
C ALA A 237 19.00 -5.18 -4.60
N LEU A 238 19.06 -4.53 -5.77
CA LEU A 238 18.07 -4.73 -6.84
C LEU A 238 18.25 -6.07 -7.58
N GLU A 239 19.43 -6.69 -7.50
CA GLU A 239 19.71 -8.03 -8.07
C GLU A 239 19.11 -9.15 -7.22
N LEU A 240 18.72 -8.87 -5.97
CA LEU A 240 18.01 -9.85 -5.14
C LEU A 240 16.61 -10.11 -5.69
N PRO A 241 16.15 -11.37 -5.70
CA PRO A 241 14.75 -11.67 -5.96
C PRO A 241 13.88 -11.00 -4.89
N LEU A 242 12.64 -10.71 -5.24
CA LEU A 242 11.66 -10.26 -4.26
C LEU A 242 11.39 -11.39 -3.27
N VAL A 243 11.44 -11.04 -1.98
CA VAL A 243 11.15 -11.95 -0.89
C VAL A 243 9.94 -11.41 -0.15
N ALA A 244 9.02 -12.29 0.26
CA ALA A 244 7.91 -11.88 1.08
C ALA A 244 8.44 -11.25 2.39
N GLY A 245 8.03 -10.03 2.75
CA GLY A 245 8.51 -9.39 3.99
C GLY A 245 8.12 -10.17 5.25
N GLN A 246 7.04 -10.94 5.16
CA GLN A 246 6.69 -12.03 6.05
C GLN A 246 5.87 -13.02 5.23
N ILE A 247 6.01 -14.33 5.49
CA ILE A 247 5.24 -15.34 4.74
C ILE A 247 3.81 -15.37 5.29
N SER A 248 2.83 -15.10 4.42
CA SER A 248 1.41 -15.24 4.78
C SER A 248 1.06 -16.70 5.03
N LEU A 249 0.42 -16.97 6.16
CA LEU A 249 -0.14 -18.27 6.53
C LEU A 249 -1.29 -18.68 5.61
N ALA A 250 -1.93 -17.70 4.96
CA ALA A 250 -3.04 -17.90 4.03
C ALA A 250 -2.59 -18.19 2.59
N LEU A 251 -1.32 -17.95 2.26
CA LEU A 251 -0.82 -18.06 0.89
C LEU A 251 -1.09 -19.46 0.31
N ASN A 252 -1.79 -19.50 -0.83
CA ASN A 252 -2.16 -20.72 -1.56
C ASN A 252 -2.86 -21.79 -0.69
N LYS A 253 -3.60 -21.36 0.33
CA LYS A 253 -4.46 -22.22 1.15
C LYS A 253 -5.82 -22.45 0.51
N THR A 254 -6.55 -23.43 1.03
CA THR A 254 -7.95 -23.61 0.66
C THR A 254 -8.75 -22.42 1.20
N VAL A 255 -9.52 -21.79 0.33
CA VAL A 255 -10.34 -20.62 0.64
C VAL A 255 -11.71 -20.74 0.01
N THR A 256 -12.73 -20.29 0.72
CA THR A 256 -14.11 -20.21 0.23
C THR A 256 -14.69 -18.86 0.59
N ALA A 257 -15.73 -18.43 -0.12
CA ALA A 257 -16.44 -17.19 0.16
C ALA A 257 -17.95 -17.41 0.12
N SER A 258 -18.71 -16.46 0.65
CA SER A 258 -20.18 -16.46 0.55
C SER A 258 -20.66 -16.41 -0.89
N SER A 259 -19.97 -15.62 -1.73
CA SER A 259 -20.28 -15.45 -3.14
C SER A 259 -19.06 -14.96 -3.93
N THR A 260 -19.21 -15.05 -5.26
CA THR A 260 -18.26 -14.55 -6.26
C THR A 260 -19.03 -13.74 -7.30
N LEU A 261 -18.50 -12.58 -7.68
CA LEU A 261 -19.13 -11.69 -8.66
C LEU A 261 -19.43 -12.43 -9.96
N LYS A 262 -20.70 -12.41 -10.38
CA LYS A 262 -21.20 -13.09 -11.60
C LYS A 262 -20.97 -14.61 -11.62
N GLU A 263 -20.70 -15.23 -10.48
CA GLU A 263 -20.30 -16.64 -10.37
C GLU A 263 -19.02 -16.97 -11.17
N ASP A 264 -18.21 -15.96 -11.48
CA ASP A 264 -16.98 -16.09 -12.26
C ASP A 264 -15.78 -16.36 -11.33
N GLU A 265 -15.61 -17.62 -10.95
CA GLU A 265 -14.50 -18.09 -10.11
C GLU A 265 -13.13 -17.89 -10.77
N GLU A 266 -13.07 -17.87 -12.10
CA GLU A 266 -11.81 -17.71 -12.85
C GLU A 266 -11.32 -16.26 -12.81
N GLU A 267 -12.22 -15.28 -12.91
CA GLU A 267 -11.88 -13.85 -12.88
C GLU A 267 -11.94 -13.24 -11.48
N TYR A 268 -12.84 -13.69 -10.60
CA TYR A 268 -13.10 -13.06 -9.30
C TYR A 268 -13.17 -14.02 -8.10
N GLY A 269 -12.74 -15.28 -8.25
CA GLY A 269 -12.81 -16.28 -7.19
C GLY A 269 -11.98 -15.95 -5.94
N PRO A 270 -12.29 -16.55 -4.77
CA PRO A 270 -11.70 -16.21 -3.48
C PRO A 270 -10.20 -16.51 -3.38
N VAL A 271 -9.68 -17.42 -4.22
CA VAL A 271 -8.23 -17.71 -4.30
C VAL A 271 -7.41 -16.46 -4.64
N LYS A 272 -7.99 -15.53 -5.38
CA LYS A 272 -7.35 -14.25 -5.78
C LYS A 272 -7.15 -13.28 -4.63
N ALA A 273 -7.80 -13.50 -3.49
CA ALA A 273 -7.51 -12.73 -2.29
C ALA A 273 -6.22 -13.20 -1.60
N ILE A 274 -5.72 -14.41 -1.90
CA ILE A 274 -4.65 -15.07 -1.13
C ILE A 274 -3.51 -15.61 -2.01
N ASP A 275 -3.45 -15.21 -3.27
CA ASP A 275 -2.44 -15.65 -4.25
C ASP A 275 -1.21 -14.72 -4.28
N SER A 276 -1.30 -13.54 -3.62
CA SER A 276 -0.29 -12.48 -3.68
C SER A 276 -0.03 -11.94 -5.10
N ASP A 277 -0.98 -12.13 -6.04
CA ASP A 277 -0.91 -11.50 -7.35
C ASP A 277 -1.46 -10.06 -7.27
N PRO A 278 -0.61 -9.03 -7.50
CA PRO A 278 -1.03 -7.64 -7.45
C PRO A 278 -2.14 -7.25 -8.45
N ASN A 279 -2.40 -8.08 -9.46
CA ASN A 279 -3.37 -7.81 -10.53
C ASN A 279 -4.67 -8.61 -10.40
N SER A 280 -4.75 -9.55 -9.47
CA SER A 280 -5.94 -10.34 -9.22
C SER A 280 -6.73 -9.78 -8.03
N TYR A 281 -8.01 -10.11 -7.93
CA TYR A 281 -8.79 -9.84 -6.72
C TYR A 281 -10.00 -10.77 -6.64
N TRP A 282 -10.39 -11.10 -5.42
CA TRP A 282 -11.73 -11.62 -5.14
C TRP A 282 -12.73 -10.47 -5.11
N GLU A 283 -13.89 -10.61 -5.75
CA GLU A 283 -15.03 -9.69 -5.57
C GLU A 283 -16.28 -10.46 -5.21
N ALA A 284 -16.94 -10.06 -4.12
CA ALA A 284 -18.21 -10.64 -3.69
C ALA A 284 -19.36 -10.14 -4.59
N ASP A 285 -20.43 -10.95 -4.72
CA ASP A 285 -21.62 -10.55 -5.45
C ASP A 285 -22.19 -9.23 -4.90
N GLN A 286 -22.64 -8.34 -5.79
CA GLN A 286 -23.04 -6.98 -5.40
C GLN A 286 -24.41 -6.93 -4.72
N SER A 287 -25.21 -7.99 -4.83
CA SER A 287 -26.52 -8.10 -4.18
C SER A 287 -26.43 -8.55 -2.71
N GLU A 288 -25.33 -9.20 -2.30
CA GLU A 288 -25.15 -9.67 -0.94
C GLU A 288 -24.90 -8.51 0.04
N LYS A 289 -25.71 -8.47 1.10
CA LYS A 289 -25.61 -7.45 2.15
C LYS A 289 -24.55 -7.79 3.20
N GLU A 290 -24.35 -9.07 3.45
CA GLU A 290 -23.35 -9.61 4.36
C GLU A 290 -22.55 -10.67 3.61
N CYS A 291 -21.23 -10.55 3.63
CA CYS A 291 -20.34 -11.42 2.89
C CYS A 291 -19.23 -11.92 3.78
N TRP A 292 -18.65 -13.06 3.45
CA TRP A 292 -17.51 -13.58 4.18
C TRP A 292 -16.53 -14.28 3.24
N ILE A 293 -15.28 -14.33 3.67
CA ILE A 293 -14.22 -15.15 3.08
C ILE A 293 -13.58 -15.96 4.21
N GLU A 294 -13.48 -17.28 4.03
CA GLU A 294 -12.99 -18.25 5.00
C GLU A 294 -11.78 -18.98 4.45
N ILE A 295 -10.72 -19.05 5.26
CA ILE A 295 -9.46 -19.69 4.92
C ILE A 295 -9.25 -20.88 5.83
N ASP A 296 -8.97 -22.04 5.23
CA ASP A 296 -8.46 -23.22 5.91
C ASP A 296 -6.93 -23.26 5.81
N LEU A 297 -6.25 -22.96 6.92
CA LEU A 297 -4.80 -22.96 7.04
C LEU A 297 -4.17 -24.37 6.91
N GLY A 298 -5.00 -25.41 6.79
CA GLY A 298 -4.65 -26.83 6.68
C GLY A 298 -4.36 -27.50 8.03
N GLN A 299 -3.84 -26.73 8.99
CA GLN A 299 -3.58 -27.17 10.36
C GLN A 299 -3.66 -25.97 11.33
N PRO A 300 -3.83 -26.18 12.64
CA PRO A 300 -3.80 -25.09 13.61
C PRO A 300 -2.49 -24.29 13.54
N LYS A 301 -2.60 -22.96 13.37
CA LYS A 301 -1.48 -22.01 13.37
C LYS A 301 -1.75 -20.87 14.34
N TRP A 302 -0.69 -20.33 14.91
CA TRP A 302 -0.75 -19.05 15.63
C TRP A 302 -0.88 -17.90 14.63
N VAL A 303 -1.90 -17.06 14.82
CA VAL A 303 -2.16 -15.86 14.01
C VAL A 303 -2.23 -14.67 14.96
N GLY A 304 -1.53 -13.59 14.65
CA GLY A 304 -1.54 -12.36 15.45
C GLY A 304 -1.74 -11.09 14.63
N HIS A 305 -1.60 -11.17 13.31
CA HIS A 305 -1.74 -10.03 12.42
C HIS A 305 -2.49 -10.41 11.14
N ALA A 306 -3.12 -9.42 10.54
CA ALA A 306 -3.71 -9.52 9.21
C ALA A 306 -3.40 -8.26 8.38
N MET A 307 -3.28 -8.42 7.08
CA MET A 307 -3.18 -7.32 6.13
C MET A 307 -4.24 -7.49 5.05
N LEU A 308 -5.09 -6.48 4.86
CA LEU A 308 -6.17 -6.50 3.87
C LEU A 308 -5.97 -5.34 2.88
N ALA A 309 -6.05 -5.64 1.59
CA ALA A 309 -6.04 -4.64 0.53
C ALA A 309 -7.20 -4.86 -0.44
N GLN A 310 -7.89 -3.78 -0.79
CA GLN A 310 -8.93 -3.71 -1.82
C GLN A 310 -8.29 -3.39 -3.17
N SER A 311 -8.97 -3.54 -4.31
CA SER A 311 -8.40 -3.19 -5.63
C SER A 311 -8.79 -1.80 -6.14
N SER A 312 -9.86 -1.18 -5.61
CA SER A 312 -10.26 0.20 -5.98
C SER A 312 -10.92 1.02 -4.86
N GLU A 313 -10.81 2.34 -4.88
CA GLU A 313 -11.42 3.23 -3.86
C GLU A 313 -12.95 3.10 -3.77
N TRP A 314 -13.58 2.60 -4.83
CA TRP A 314 -15.02 2.31 -4.90
C TRP A 314 -15.43 1.05 -4.11
N CYS A 315 -14.45 0.33 -3.56
CA CYS A 315 -14.66 -0.87 -2.74
C CYS A 315 -14.14 -0.67 -1.31
N PRO A 316 -14.51 0.41 -0.59
CA PRO A 316 -13.93 0.73 0.71
C PRO A 316 -14.16 -0.38 1.74
N LEU A 317 -13.09 -0.79 2.42
CA LEU A 317 -13.15 -1.64 3.60
C LEU A 317 -13.68 -0.79 4.76
N ASN A 318 -14.96 -0.95 5.06
CA ASN A 318 -15.62 -0.28 6.17
C ASN A 318 -15.68 -1.22 7.37
N SER A 319 -16.83 -1.82 7.65
CA SER A 319 -17.00 -2.64 8.85
C SER A 319 -16.79 -4.11 8.54
N PHE A 320 -15.80 -4.71 9.19
CA PHE A 320 -15.49 -6.12 9.07
C PHE A 320 -15.01 -6.68 10.40
N GLU A 321 -15.04 -8.00 10.51
CA GLU A 321 -14.66 -8.74 11.70
C GLU A 321 -13.79 -9.93 11.30
N ILE A 322 -12.62 -10.07 11.93
CA ILE A 322 -11.79 -11.27 11.77
C ILE A 322 -12.20 -12.23 12.88
N LEU A 323 -12.63 -13.41 12.45
CA LEU A 323 -13.13 -14.50 13.28
C LEU A 323 -12.18 -15.69 13.16
N TYR A 324 -12.07 -16.47 14.22
CA TYR A 324 -11.37 -17.75 14.21
C TYR A 324 -12.23 -18.84 14.82
N LYS A 325 -12.01 -20.08 14.40
CA LYS A 325 -12.78 -21.22 14.91
C LYS A 325 -12.13 -21.77 16.18
N LYS A 326 -12.89 -21.80 17.28
CA LYS A 326 -12.51 -22.36 18.58
C LYS A 326 -13.65 -23.23 19.10
N ASP A 327 -13.36 -24.48 19.43
CA ASP A 327 -14.35 -25.44 19.95
C ASP A 327 -15.63 -25.55 19.08
N GLY A 328 -15.44 -25.49 17.76
CA GLY A 328 -16.52 -25.55 16.76
C GLY A 328 -17.27 -24.23 16.54
N GLN A 329 -17.03 -23.20 17.35
CA GLN A 329 -17.69 -21.90 17.27
C GLN A 329 -16.79 -20.81 16.69
N TRP A 330 -17.39 -19.80 16.07
CA TRP A 330 -16.69 -18.62 15.58
C TRP A 330 -16.51 -17.60 16.70
N VAL A 331 -15.27 -17.20 16.95
CA VAL A 331 -14.89 -16.24 17.99
C VAL A 331 -14.24 -15.02 17.34
N SER A 332 -14.59 -13.82 17.81
CA SER A 332 -13.99 -12.57 17.36
C SER A 332 -12.53 -12.44 17.80
N ALA A 333 -11.64 -12.25 16.84
CA ALA A 333 -10.28 -11.79 17.11
C ALA A 333 -10.21 -10.26 17.13
N ILE A 334 -10.87 -9.61 16.17
CA ILE A 334 -10.98 -8.16 16.09
C ILE A 334 -12.22 -7.76 15.29
N LYS A 335 -12.92 -6.74 15.77
CA LYS A 335 -14.05 -6.10 15.07
C LYS A 335 -13.70 -4.66 14.74
N ARG A 336 -13.90 -4.27 13.47
CA ARG A 336 -13.71 -2.91 12.99
C ARG A 336 -15.05 -2.33 12.55
N VAL A 337 -15.29 -1.09 12.95
CA VAL A 337 -16.47 -0.31 12.56
C VAL A 337 -16.00 0.99 11.94
N GLY A 338 -16.53 1.31 10.76
CA GLY A 338 -16.05 2.45 9.97
C GLY A 338 -14.80 2.10 9.15
N LYS A 339 -14.25 3.07 8.42
CA LYS A 339 -13.16 2.85 7.46
C LYS A 339 -11.95 2.14 8.10
N ALA A 340 -11.39 1.17 7.38
CA ALA A 340 -10.18 0.45 7.77
C ALA A 340 -8.98 1.39 8.00
N PRO A 341 -8.06 1.04 8.92
CA PRO A 341 -6.90 1.87 9.23
C PRO A 341 -5.85 1.74 8.12
N GLY A 342 -5.63 2.83 7.39
CA GLY A 342 -4.61 2.84 6.33
C GLY A 342 -5.02 2.05 5.08
N ASP A 343 -4.07 1.96 4.16
CA ASP A 343 -4.17 1.16 2.93
C ASP A 343 -2.75 0.72 2.53
N PRO A 344 -2.38 -0.57 2.68
CA PRO A 344 -3.23 -1.67 3.09
C PRO A 344 -3.69 -1.52 4.55
N ALA A 345 -4.80 -2.15 4.90
CA ALA A 345 -5.27 -2.21 6.27
C ALA A 345 -4.45 -3.22 7.06
N VAL A 346 -3.52 -2.72 7.89
CA VAL A 346 -2.71 -3.56 8.79
C VAL A 346 -3.38 -3.66 10.15
N LEU A 347 -3.58 -4.89 10.62
CA LEU A 347 -4.32 -5.20 11.83
C LEU A 347 -3.48 -6.08 12.74
N SER A 348 -3.41 -5.68 14.00
CA SER A 348 -2.81 -6.46 15.09
C SER A 348 -3.89 -6.77 16.11
N PHE A 349 -3.89 -7.99 16.64
CA PHE A 349 -4.87 -8.47 17.62
C PHE A 349 -4.21 -9.46 18.58
N THR A 350 -4.90 -9.78 19.68
CA THR A 350 -4.43 -10.81 20.61
C THR A 350 -4.24 -12.12 19.85
N PRO A 351 -3.03 -12.72 19.87
CA PRO A 351 -2.78 -13.91 19.08
C PRO A 351 -3.69 -15.07 19.46
N PHE A 352 -4.15 -15.81 18.46
CA PHE A 352 -4.97 -17.00 18.63
C PHE A 352 -4.39 -18.17 17.84
N GLN A 353 -4.70 -19.40 18.27
CA GLN A 353 -4.37 -20.60 17.52
C GLN A 353 -5.64 -21.15 16.86
N SER A 354 -5.66 -21.26 15.54
CA SER A 354 -6.78 -21.88 14.83
C SER A 354 -6.35 -22.45 13.47
N ARG A 355 -7.13 -23.39 12.95
CA ARG A 355 -7.02 -23.87 11.56
C ARG A 355 -7.85 -23.00 10.61
N TYR A 356 -8.98 -22.47 11.08
CA TYR A 356 -9.92 -21.74 10.24
C TYR A 356 -10.01 -20.29 10.68
N VAL A 357 -9.83 -19.38 9.72
CA VAL A 357 -9.96 -17.93 9.91
C VAL A 357 -10.97 -17.41 8.91
N LYS A 358 -11.84 -16.51 9.33
CA LYS A 358 -12.87 -15.93 8.48
C LYS A 358 -12.89 -14.42 8.63
N VAL A 359 -13.01 -13.70 7.52
CA VAL A 359 -13.30 -12.26 7.53
C VAL A 359 -14.76 -12.08 7.17
N LEU A 360 -15.54 -11.51 8.09
CA LEU A 360 -16.96 -11.23 7.93
C LEU A 360 -17.17 -9.73 7.66
N PHE A 361 -17.82 -9.41 6.55
CA PHE A 361 -18.16 -8.05 6.13
C PHE A 361 -19.65 -7.79 6.38
N SER A 362 -19.95 -7.19 7.53
CA SER A 362 -21.34 -6.96 7.99
C SER A 362 -21.94 -5.64 7.52
N LYS A 363 -21.11 -4.66 7.12
CA LYS A 363 -21.53 -3.43 6.43
C LYS A 363 -20.50 -3.07 5.37
N ARG A 364 -20.82 -3.36 4.10
CA ARG A 364 -19.94 -3.16 2.93
C ARG A 364 -20.44 -2.04 2.02
N ALA A 365 -19.56 -1.56 1.16
CA ALA A 365 -19.96 -0.83 -0.03
C ALA A 365 -20.61 -1.77 -1.05
N VAL A 366 -21.28 -1.19 -2.05
CA VAL A 366 -21.94 -1.95 -3.14
C VAL A 366 -20.96 -2.93 -3.78
N ARG A 367 -19.72 -2.48 -4.02
CA ARG A 367 -18.62 -3.36 -4.40
C ARG A 367 -17.75 -3.65 -3.17
N LEU A 368 -17.40 -4.93 -2.99
CA LEU A 368 -16.48 -5.40 -1.96
C LEU A 368 -15.51 -6.34 -2.64
N ASN A 369 -14.23 -5.99 -2.61
CA ASN A 369 -13.18 -6.83 -3.15
C ASN A 369 -11.93 -6.83 -2.28
N LEU A 370 -11.13 -7.87 -2.43
CA LEU A 370 -9.82 -8.02 -1.82
C LEU A 370 -8.83 -8.46 -2.90
N CYS A 371 -7.82 -7.62 -3.18
CA CYS A 371 -6.65 -8.05 -3.97
C CYS A 371 -5.57 -8.67 -3.07
N ASP A 372 -5.70 -8.54 -1.75
CA ASP A 372 -4.77 -9.15 -0.82
C ASP A 372 -5.44 -9.35 0.55
N LEU A 373 -5.34 -10.56 1.08
CA LEU A 373 -5.76 -10.99 2.41
C LEU A 373 -4.67 -11.90 2.97
N GLN A 374 -3.80 -11.29 3.77
CA GLN A 374 -2.69 -12.01 4.38
C GLN A 374 -2.92 -12.19 5.88
N LEU A 375 -2.53 -13.36 6.38
CA LEU A 375 -2.56 -13.71 7.80
C LEU A 375 -1.15 -14.03 8.24
N PHE A 376 -0.72 -13.51 9.39
CA PHE A 376 0.66 -13.68 9.84
C PHE A 376 0.73 -14.17 11.28
N ALA A 377 1.78 -14.93 11.55
CA ALA A 377 2.15 -15.30 12.90
C ALA A 377 2.50 -14.05 13.74
N PRO A 378 2.27 -14.08 15.06
CA PRO A 378 2.65 -12.98 15.94
C PRO A 378 4.16 -12.71 15.89
N HIS A 379 4.58 -11.44 16.04
CA HIS A 379 6.01 -11.06 16.05
C HIS A 379 6.84 -11.76 17.13
N THR A 380 6.21 -12.13 18.26
CA THR A 380 6.83 -12.94 19.31
C THR A 380 5.90 -14.08 19.70
N GLN A 381 6.38 -15.32 19.57
CA GLN A 381 5.75 -16.47 20.23
C GLN A 381 6.16 -16.39 21.71
N LYS A 382 5.24 -15.96 22.57
CA LYS A 382 5.40 -16.12 24.03
C LYS A 382 4.70 -17.38 24.48
#